data_AF-A0A382I0H8-F1
#
_entry.id   AF-A0A382I0H8-F1
#
_cell.length_a   1.000
_cell.length_b   1.000
_cell.length_c   1.000
_cell.angle_alpha   90.00
_cell.angle_beta   90.00
_cell.angle_gamma   90.00
#
_symmetry.space_group_name_H-M   'P 1'
#
loop_
_entity.id
_entity.type
_entity.pdbx_description
1 polymer ?
#
loop_
_entity_poly.entity_id
_entity_poly.type
_entity_poly.pdbx_seq_one_letter_code
_entity_poly.pdbx_strand_id
1 'polypeptide(L)'
;VAFLDLELASGLTLGPTHRSYWVVEGRFAAGAYPSQSRPLEPGQIPDVTAALLDAGITCFVNLTEDHPGGGDSHLTRYQDHVTDSAVVLAHPIVDVDIPTVDEMIATLDAIDDHLRGGGNVYAHCWGGKGRTGTVVGCWLIRHGYVPPDDPEGGAVVLDGLRGGDSGAGHQPSPDTPDQEGFIGDWEPGM
;
A
#
# COMPACT_ATOMS: atom_id res chain seq x y z
N VAL A 1 -11.44 -0.17 -17.60
CA VAL A 1 -11.96 -0.19 -16.22
C VAL A 1 -12.64 1.14 -15.94
N ALA A 2 -13.75 1.21 -15.19
CA ALA A 2 -14.33 2.51 -14.81
C ALA A 2 -13.44 3.14 -13.73
N PHE A 3 -12.95 4.36 -14.00
CA PHE A 3 -12.15 5.13 -13.05
C PHE A 3 -12.93 5.34 -11.75
N LEU A 4 -12.25 5.18 -10.62
CA LEU A 4 -12.81 5.57 -9.33
C LEU A 4 -12.76 7.08 -9.21
N ASP A 5 -13.91 7.74 -9.07
CA ASP A 5 -14.01 9.18 -8.81
C ASP A 5 -13.70 9.45 -7.34
N LEU A 6 -12.41 9.38 -7.00
CA LEU A 6 -11.87 9.62 -5.66
C LEU A 6 -10.92 10.82 -5.69
N GLU A 7 -10.88 11.59 -4.62
CA GLU A 7 -9.93 12.69 -4.51
C GLU A 7 -8.68 12.20 -3.78
N LEU A 8 -7.50 12.45 -4.35
CA LEU A 8 -6.24 12.12 -3.69
C LEU A 8 -6.11 12.87 -2.35
N ALA A 9 -5.46 12.23 -1.40
CA ALA A 9 -5.10 12.88 -0.16
C ALA A 9 -4.13 14.05 -0.41
N SER A 10 -4.15 15.06 0.47
CA SER A 10 -3.28 16.22 0.34
C SER A 10 -1.81 15.96 0.70
N GLY A 11 -1.53 14.82 1.35
CA GLY A 11 -0.23 14.54 1.97
C GLY A 11 0.06 15.36 3.23
N LEU A 12 -0.83 16.25 3.66
CA LEU A 12 -0.70 17.06 4.88
C LEU A 12 -1.35 16.39 6.09
N THR A 13 -2.32 15.49 5.86
CA THR A 13 -2.90 14.67 6.91
C THR A 13 -1.96 13.51 7.23
N LEU A 14 -1.71 13.28 8.52
CA LEU A 14 -0.97 12.10 8.94
C LEU A 14 -1.73 10.83 8.55
N GLY A 15 -0.99 9.81 8.11
CA GLY A 15 -1.59 8.49 7.88
C GLY A 15 -2.06 7.83 9.18
N PRO A 16 -2.77 6.69 9.08
CA PRO A 16 -3.31 5.97 10.24
C PRO A 16 -2.27 5.59 11.30
N THR A 17 -1.02 5.43 10.88
CA THR A 17 0.12 5.00 11.70
C THR A 17 1.34 5.86 11.40
N HIS A 18 2.33 5.83 12.30
CA HIS A 18 3.59 6.59 12.16
C HIS A 18 4.35 6.30 10.86
N ARG A 19 4.20 5.09 10.28
CA ARG A 19 4.86 4.65 9.03
C ARG A 19 3.84 4.32 7.94
N SER A 20 2.89 5.24 7.71
CA SER A 20 1.87 5.10 6.67
C SER A 20 1.36 6.48 6.24
N TYR A 21 0.73 6.53 5.09
CA TYR A 21 0.11 7.73 4.52
C TYR A 21 -1.21 7.37 3.82
N TRP A 22 -2.07 8.37 3.64
CA TRP A 22 -3.26 8.22 2.80
C TRP A 22 -2.91 8.46 1.34
N VAL A 23 -3.37 7.58 0.45
CA VAL A 23 -3.44 7.80 -1.00
C VAL A 23 -4.75 8.52 -1.33
N VAL A 24 -5.86 8.04 -0.75
CA VAL A 24 -7.18 8.69 -0.75
C VAL A 24 -7.63 8.78 0.70
N GLU A 25 -7.91 10.00 1.17
CA GLU A 25 -8.21 10.28 2.58
C GLU A 25 -9.36 9.40 3.10
N GLY A 26 -9.11 8.62 4.15
CA GLY A 26 -10.10 7.73 4.76
C GLY A 26 -10.54 6.53 3.91
N ARG A 27 -9.97 6.32 2.71
CA ARG A 27 -10.38 5.25 1.78
C ARG A 27 -9.26 4.30 1.40
N PHE A 28 -8.09 4.83 1.04
CA PHE A 28 -6.94 4.03 0.62
C PHE A 28 -5.69 4.56 1.31
N ALA A 29 -5.13 3.77 2.22
CA ALA A 29 -3.85 4.04 2.86
C ALA A 29 -2.77 3.07 2.36
N ALA A 30 -1.52 3.49 2.50
CA ALA A 30 -0.36 2.69 2.18
C ALA A 30 0.73 2.88 3.26
N GLY A 31 1.55 1.86 3.50
CA GLY A 31 2.59 1.99 4.51
C GLY A 31 3.36 0.73 4.83
N ALA A 32 4.07 0.77 5.97
CA ALA A 32 4.88 -0.32 6.47
C ALA A 32 4.02 -1.47 7.03
N TYR A 33 4.69 -2.60 7.28
CA TYR A 33 4.03 -3.79 7.78
C TYR A 33 3.23 -3.52 9.08
N PRO A 34 2.00 -4.05 9.23
CA PRO A 34 1.16 -3.93 10.44
C PRO A 34 1.70 -4.68 11.67
N SER A 35 2.99 -4.49 12.00
CA SER A 35 3.63 -5.10 13.15
C SER A 35 3.40 -4.31 14.43
N GLN A 36 3.75 -4.89 15.57
CA GLN A 36 3.84 -4.14 16.82
C GLN A 36 4.92 -3.05 16.77
N SER A 37 4.63 -1.85 17.26
CA SER A 37 5.62 -0.77 17.44
C SER A 37 6.32 -0.84 18.81
N ARG A 38 5.76 -1.63 19.71
CA ARG A 38 6.19 -1.88 21.09
C ARG A 38 5.98 -3.35 21.45
N PRO A 39 6.63 -3.88 22.52
CA PRO A 39 6.37 -5.24 22.96
C PRO A 39 4.88 -5.48 23.28
N LEU A 40 4.31 -6.55 22.74
CA LEU A 40 2.95 -7.00 23.03
C LEU A 40 2.90 -7.90 24.27
N GLU A 41 1.90 -7.67 25.13
CA GLU A 41 1.52 -8.65 26.13
C GLU A 41 0.71 -9.80 25.47
N PRO A 42 0.72 -11.01 26.04
CA PRO A 42 -0.04 -12.14 25.49
C PRO A 42 -1.53 -11.82 25.29
N GLY A 43 -2.03 -12.07 24.08
CA GLY A 43 -3.45 -11.87 23.72
C GLY A 43 -3.82 -10.47 23.26
N GLN A 44 -2.87 -9.54 23.14
CA GLN A 44 -3.12 -8.21 22.58
C GLN A 44 -2.98 -8.18 21.05
N ILE A 45 -3.80 -7.34 20.41
CA ILE A 45 -3.64 -6.98 18.99
C ILE A 45 -2.44 -6.03 18.87
N PRO A 46 -1.55 -6.18 17.86
CA PRO A 46 -0.53 -5.20 17.55
C PRO A 46 -1.11 -3.80 17.43
N ASP A 47 -0.47 -2.82 18.07
CA ASP A 47 -0.97 -1.45 18.13
C ASP A 47 -1.10 -0.78 16.75
N VAL A 48 -0.19 -1.08 15.83
CA VAL A 48 -0.28 -0.62 14.44
C VAL A 48 -1.48 -1.27 13.72
N THR A 49 -1.71 -2.58 13.92
CA THR A 49 -2.89 -3.27 13.38
C THR A 49 -4.19 -2.67 13.93
N ALA A 50 -4.26 -2.43 15.24
CA ALA A 50 -5.41 -1.83 15.89
C ALA A 50 -5.68 -0.41 15.34
N ALA A 51 -4.64 0.41 15.19
CA ALA A 51 -4.78 1.77 14.63
C ALA A 51 -5.30 1.76 13.19
N LEU A 52 -4.89 0.77 12.36
CA LEU A 52 -5.40 0.61 11.00
C LEU A 52 -6.88 0.22 11.00
N LEU A 53 -7.29 -0.71 11.87
CA LEU A 53 -8.71 -1.07 12.02
C LEU A 53 -9.55 0.11 12.53
N ASP A 54 -9.06 0.85 13.53
CA ASP A 54 -9.72 2.04 14.09
C ASP A 54 -9.87 3.17 13.05
N ALA A 55 -8.92 3.27 12.10
CA ALA A 55 -9.01 4.17 10.95
C ALA A 55 -10.01 3.69 9.88
N GLY A 56 -10.67 2.55 10.09
CA GLY A 56 -11.71 2.01 9.22
C GLY A 56 -11.18 1.16 8.07
N ILE A 57 -9.93 0.69 8.12
CA ILE A 57 -9.39 -0.26 7.12
C ILE A 57 -10.14 -1.59 7.22
N THR A 58 -10.57 -2.10 6.07
CA THR A 58 -11.36 -3.35 5.95
C THR A 58 -10.74 -4.36 4.98
N CYS A 59 -9.70 -3.97 4.23
CA CYS A 59 -8.89 -4.87 3.43
C CYS A 59 -7.41 -4.51 3.56
N PHE A 60 -6.59 -5.51 3.84
CA PHE A 60 -5.14 -5.40 3.81
C PHE A 60 -4.62 -6.09 2.56
N VAL A 61 -3.94 -5.37 1.69
CA VAL A 61 -3.21 -5.93 0.55
C VAL A 61 -1.77 -6.15 1.00
N ASN A 62 -1.45 -7.41 1.27
CA ASN A 62 -0.15 -7.83 1.79
C ASN A 62 0.79 -8.18 0.62
N LEU A 63 1.80 -7.33 0.42
CA LEU A 63 2.81 -7.49 -0.63
C LEU A 63 4.04 -8.29 -0.18
N THR A 64 4.02 -8.80 1.05
CA THR A 64 5.14 -9.56 1.63
C THR A 64 4.96 -11.06 1.48
N GLU A 65 6.08 -11.78 1.51
CA GLU A 65 6.11 -13.24 1.58
C GLU A 65 6.15 -13.73 3.05
N ASP A 66 5.21 -13.25 3.89
CA ASP A 66 5.14 -13.53 5.35
C ASP A 66 4.63 -14.95 5.68
N HIS A 67 4.25 -15.72 4.67
CA HIS A 67 3.84 -17.11 4.84
C HIS A 67 5.03 -18.01 5.23
N PRO A 68 4.79 -19.18 5.88
CA PRO A 68 5.84 -20.14 6.17
C PRO A 68 6.65 -20.50 4.91
N GLY A 69 7.97 -20.35 4.98
CA GLY A 69 8.88 -20.62 3.86
C GLY A 69 9.05 -19.48 2.84
N GLY A 70 8.33 -18.37 2.99
CA GLY A 70 8.49 -17.16 2.17
C GLY A 70 9.67 -16.29 2.60
N GLY A 71 10.10 -15.36 1.73
CA GLY A 71 11.23 -14.46 1.95
C GLY A 71 11.08 -13.56 3.19
N ASP A 72 9.85 -13.24 3.57
CA ASP A 72 9.52 -12.39 4.72
C ASP A 72 8.99 -13.19 5.93
N SER A 73 9.19 -14.51 5.97
CA SER A 73 8.66 -15.40 7.03
C SER A 73 9.15 -15.12 8.45
N HIS A 74 10.13 -14.22 8.61
CA HIS A 74 10.58 -13.70 9.91
C HIS A 74 9.60 -12.69 10.51
N LEU A 75 8.68 -12.14 9.73
CA LEU A 75 7.67 -11.20 10.18
C LEU A 75 6.60 -11.91 11.02
N THR A 76 6.25 -11.30 12.15
CA THR A 76 5.12 -11.79 12.96
C THR A 76 3.82 -11.47 12.23
N ARG A 77 3.09 -12.51 11.85
CA ARG A 77 1.84 -12.36 11.09
C ARG A 77 0.78 -11.65 11.90
N TYR A 78 0.10 -10.69 11.29
CA TYR A 78 -0.98 -9.92 11.91
C TYR A 78 -2.38 -10.43 11.54
N GLN A 79 -2.46 -11.36 10.58
CA GLN A 79 -3.70 -11.79 9.93
C GLN A 79 -4.72 -12.34 10.94
N ASP A 80 -4.27 -13.09 11.96
CA ASP A 80 -5.13 -13.65 13.01
C ASP A 80 -5.82 -12.57 13.86
N HIS A 81 -5.31 -11.33 13.86
CA HIS A 81 -5.87 -10.22 14.62
C HIS A 81 -6.91 -9.41 13.84
N VAL A 82 -7.07 -9.66 12.55
CA VAL A 82 -7.98 -8.87 11.69
C VAL A 82 -9.15 -9.68 11.14
N THR A 83 -9.16 -11.00 11.29
CA THR A 83 -10.14 -11.90 10.62
C THR A 83 -11.61 -11.57 10.90
N ASP A 84 -11.92 -10.95 12.05
CA ASP A 84 -13.30 -10.59 12.42
C ASP A 84 -13.74 -9.22 11.88
N SER A 85 -12.80 -8.41 11.37
CA SER A 85 -13.03 -6.99 11.01
C SER A 85 -12.60 -6.63 9.59
N ALA A 86 -11.66 -7.38 9.01
CA ALA A 86 -11.09 -7.11 7.71
C ALA A 86 -10.65 -8.40 6.99
N VAL A 87 -10.48 -8.29 5.68
CA VAL A 87 -9.86 -9.34 4.86
C VAL A 87 -8.37 -9.04 4.64
N VAL A 88 -7.56 -10.08 4.47
CA VAL A 88 -6.15 -9.96 4.05
C VAL A 88 -6.01 -10.66 2.71
N LEU A 89 -5.63 -9.90 1.69
CA LEU A 89 -5.38 -10.37 0.33
C LEU A 89 -3.87 -10.45 0.12
N ALA A 90 -3.35 -11.66 -0.11
CA ALA A 90 -1.93 -11.87 -0.36
C ALA A 90 -1.62 -11.66 -1.84
N HIS A 91 -0.80 -10.65 -2.12
CA HIS A 91 -0.27 -10.32 -3.44
C HIS A 91 1.26 -10.19 -3.34
N PRO A 92 1.97 -11.28 -3.00
CA PRO A 92 3.37 -11.22 -2.64
C PRO A 92 4.22 -10.73 -3.81
N ILE A 93 5.12 -9.80 -3.52
CA ILE A 93 6.18 -9.36 -4.42
C ILE A 93 7.49 -9.66 -3.70
N VAL A 94 8.42 -10.32 -4.40
CA VAL A 94 9.75 -10.62 -3.87
C VAL A 94 10.42 -9.32 -3.43
N ASP A 95 11.08 -9.33 -2.27
CA ASP A 95 11.70 -8.11 -1.75
C ASP A 95 12.70 -7.52 -2.73
N VAL A 96 12.71 -6.19 -2.83
CA VAL A 96 13.47 -5.36 -3.81
C VAL A 96 13.23 -5.67 -5.30
N ASP A 97 12.25 -6.50 -5.64
CA ASP A 97 11.91 -6.88 -7.01
C ASP A 97 10.62 -6.17 -7.50
N ILE A 98 10.20 -6.49 -8.73
CA ILE A 98 8.95 -6.09 -9.38
C ILE A 98 8.03 -7.31 -9.59
N PRO A 99 6.70 -7.14 -9.58
CA PRO A 99 5.78 -8.19 -10.03
C PRO A 99 5.79 -8.31 -11.56
N THR A 100 5.19 -9.36 -12.08
CA THR A 100 4.75 -9.38 -13.49
C THR A 100 3.62 -8.37 -13.70
N VAL A 101 3.38 -7.99 -14.96
CA VAL A 101 2.25 -7.11 -15.32
C VAL A 101 0.92 -7.71 -14.86
N ASP A 102 0.66 -8.99 -15.14
CA ASP A 102 -0.59 -9.66 -14.75
C ASP A 102 -0.79 -9.69 -13.22
N GLU A 103 0.28 -9.88 -12.45
CA GLU A 103 0.24 -9.83 -10.98
C GLU A 103 -0.04 -8.42 -10.47
N MET A 104 0.53 -7.38 -11.09
CA MET A 104 0.20 -6.00 -10.75
C MET A 104 -1.26 -5.69 -11.10
N ILE A 105 -1.75 -6.06 -12.28
CA ILE A 105 -3.17 -5.90 -12.67
C ILE A 105 -4.07 -6.55 -11.63
N ALA A 106 -3.80 -7.81 -11.25
CA ALA A 106 -4.59 -8.51 -10.24
C ALA A 106 -4.56 -7.80 -8.87
N THR A 107 -3.43 -7.19 -8.51
CA THR A 107 -3.30 -6.40 -7.27
C THR A 107 -4.13 -5.13 -7.33
N LEU A 108 -4.06 -4.39 -8.44
CA LEU A 108 -4.84 -3.16 -8.64
C LEU A 108 -6.34 -3.45 -8.75
N ASP A 109 -6.73 -4.54 -9.39
CA ASP A 109 -8.13 -5.01 -9.45
C ASP A 109 -8.67 -5.30 -8.05
N ALA A 110 -7.89 -5.98 -7.20
CA ALA A 110 -8.28 -6.27 -5.82
C ALA A 110 -8.46 -5.00 -4.98
N ILE A 111 -7.55 -4.01 -5.13
CA ILE A 111 -7.68 -2.70 -4.47
C ILE A 111 -8.95 -2.01 -4.94
N ASP A 112 -9.14 -1.93 -6.26
CA ASP A 112 -10.25 -1.22 -6.85
C ASP A 112 -11.61 -1.84 -6.47
N ASP A 113 -11.72 -3.17 -6.54
CA ASP A 113 -12.97 -3.88 -6.23
C ASP A 113 -13.38 -3.66 -4.78
N HIS A 114 -12.42 -3.66 -3.85
CA HIS A 114 -12.70 -3.37 -2.45
C HIS A 114 -13.14 -1.92 -2.24
N LEU A 115 -12.50 -0.96 -2.90
CA LEU A 115 -12.88 0.45 -2.87
C LEU A 115 -14.26 0.71 -3.49
N ARG A 116 -14.58 0.05 -4.62
CA ARG A 116 -15.91 0.09 -5.27
C ARG A 116 -16.99 -0.51 -4.38
N GLY A 117 -16.65 -1.56 -3.63
CA GLY A 117 -17.52 -2.19 -2.65
C GLY A 117 -17.83 -1.32 -1.43
N GLY A 118 -17.25 -0.12 -1.33
CA GLY A 118 -17.40 0.79 -0.19
C GLY A 118 -16.44 0.46 0.97
N GLY A 119 -15.55 -0.52 0.78
CA GLY A 119 -14.48 -0.81 1.70
C GLY A 119 -13.35 0.21 1.63
N ASN A 120 -12.41 0.06 2.56
CA ASN A 120 -11.20 0.86 2.68
C ASN A 120 -9.98 -0.06 2.72
N VAL A 121 -8.95 0.32 1.98
CA VAL A 121 -7.80 -0.54 1.68
C VAL A 121 -6.54 -0.02 2.38
N TYR A 122 -5.73 -0.94 2.88
CA TYR A 122 -4.36 -0.69 3.31
C TYR A 122 -3.39 -1.58 2.50
N ALA A 123 -2.59 -0.98 1.61
CA ALA A 123 -1.54 -1.70 0.88
C ALA A 123 -0.20 -1.57 1.59
N HIS A 124 0.49 -2.69 1.81
CA HIS A 124 1.75 -2.66 2.56
C HIS A 124 2.77 -3.69 2.09
N CYS A 125 4.04 -3.39 2.31
CA CYS A 125 5.13 -4.34 2.27
C CYS A 125 5.80 -4.39 3.65
N TRP A 126 7.11 -4.65 3.72
CA TRP A 126 7.84 -4.53 4.99
C TRP A 126 8.04 -3.07 5.40
N GLY A 127 8.71 -2.29 4.55
CA GLY A 127 9.10 -0.91 4.83
C GLY A 127 8.09 0.17 4.41
N GLY A 128 7.09 -0.19 3.59
CA GLY A 128 6.12 0.77 3.05
C GLY A 128 6.68 1.69 1.95
N LYS A 129 7.74 1.26 1.26
CA LYS A 129 8.49 2.08 0.29
C LYS A 129 8.58 1.44 -1.08
N GLY A 130 9.45 0.45 -1.30
CA GLY A 130 9.65 -0.19 -2.61
C GLY A 130 8.40 -0.81 -3.19
N ARG A 131 8.07 -2.03 -2.79
CA ARG A 131 6.88 -2.78 -3.27
C ARG A 131 5.58 -1.98 -3.14
N THR A 132 5.38 -1.32 -2.00
CA THR A 132 4.21 -0.46 -1.76
C THR A 132 4.15 0.72 -2.73
N GLY A 133 5.27 1.43 -2.91
CA GLY A 133 5.37 2.58 -3.80
C GLY A 133 5.18 2.18 -5.25
N THR A 134 5.68 1.01 -5.66
CA THR A 134 5.40 0.43 -6.99
C THR A 134 3.91 0.23 -7.21
N VAL A 135 3.20 -0.40 -6.26
CA VAL A 135 1.74 -0.59 -6.37
C VAL A 135 1.00 0.74 -6.39
N VAL A 136 1.33 1.69 -5.51
CA VAL A 136 0.66 3.00 -5.47
C VAL A 136 0.95 3.81 -6.74
N GLY A 137 2.18 3.78 -7.26
CA GLY A 137 2.55 4.45 -8.51
C GLY A 137 1.74 3.93 -9.70
N CYS A 138 1.66 2.61 -9.88
CA CYS A 138 0.83 2.01 -10.92
C CYS A 138 -0.67 2.33 -10.72
N TRP A 139 -1.16 2.34 -9.47
CA TRP A 139 -2.54 2.73 -9.19
C TRP A 139 -2.83 4.19 -9.59
N LEU A 140 -1.91 5.11 -9.31
CA LEU A 140 -2.07 6.53 -9.67
C LEU A 140 -2.19 6.72 -11.19
N ILE A 141 -1.34 6.04 -11.96
CA ILE A 141 -1.37 6.07 -13.43
C ILE A 141 -2.63 5.40 -13.96
N ARG A 142 -2.97 4.21 -13.42
CA ARG A 142 -4.17 3.46 -13.79
C ARG A 142 -5.43 4.32 -13.67
N HIS A 143 -5.51 5.20 -12.67
CA HIS A 143 -6.67 6.07 -12.44
C HIS A 143 -6.55 7.47 -13.03
N GLY A 144 -5.50 7.77 -13.79
CA GLY A 144 -5.35 9.04 -14.51
C GLY A 144 -5.00 10.24 -13.61
N TYR A 145 -4.47 10.00 -12.41
CA TYR A 145 -3.94 11.08 -11.56
C TYR A 145 -2.57 11.59 -12.04
N VAL A 146 -1.94 10.84 -12.92
CA VAL A 146 -0.70 11.21 -13.60
C VAL A 146 -1.02 11.39 -15.08
N PRO A 147 -0.67 12.54 -15.69
CA PRO A 147 -0.83 12.73 -17.12
C PRO A 147 -0.05 11.65 -17.91
N PRO A 148 -0.62 11.10 -19.00
CA PRO A 148 0.03 10.05 -19.78
C PRO A 148 1.33 10.51 -20.48
N ASP A 149 1.58 11.81 -20.55
CA ASP A 149 2.79 12.43 -21.09
C ASP A 149 3.78 12.89 -20.01
N ASP A 150 3.53 12.58 -18.73
CA ASP A 150 4.38 12.95 -17.59
C ASP A 150 4.68 11.76 -16.65
N PRO A 151 5.50 10.79 -17.09
CA PRO A 151 5.87 9.64 -16.26
C PRO A 151 6.67 10.05 -15.01
N GLU A 152 7.42 11.16 -15.05
CA GLU A 152 8.11 11.71 -13.87
C GLU A 152 7.12 12.27 -12.84
N GLY A 153 5.98 12.79 -13.29
CA GLY A 153 4.88 13.28 -12.45
C GLY A 153 4.31 12.24 -11.50
N GLY A 154 4.38 10.94 -11.84
CA GLY A 154 3.96 9.86 -10.96
C GLY A 154 4.76 9.78 -9.66
N ALA A 155 6.08 9.95 -9.75
CA ALA A 155 6.95 10.01 -8.58
C ALA A 155 6.66 11.26 -7.74
N VAL A 156 6.39 12.41 -8.37
CA VAL A 156 6.06 13.66 -7.67
C VAL A 156 4.74 13.54 -6.89
N VAL A 157 3.71 12.96 -7.50
CA VAL A 157 2.41 12.74 -6.82
C VAL A 157 2.59 11.77 -5.65
N LEU A 158 3.30 10.67 -5.86
CA LEU A 158 3.60 9.70 -4.80
C LEU A 158 4.36 10.34 -3.63
N ASP A 159 5.40 11.13 -3.90
CA ASP A 159 6.17 11.85 -2.89
C ASP A 159 5.32 12.85 -2.11
N GLY A 160 4.41 13.55 -2.79
CA GLY A 160 3.44 14.43 -2.15
C GLY A 160 2.56 13.69 -1.14
N LEU A 161 1.98 12.55 -1.55
CA LEU A 161 1.15 11.72 -0.68
C LEU A 161 1.91 11.19 0.53
N ARG A 162 3.17 10.78 0.32
CA ARG A 162 4.07 10.27 1.37
C ARG A 162 4.40 11.31 2.44
N GLY A 163 4.06 12.59 2.26
CA GLY A 163 4.11 13.60 3.32
C GLY A 163 3.31 13.23 4.58
N GLY A 164 2.28 12.37 4.45
CA GLY A 164 1.51 11.84 5.58
C GLY A 164 2.25 10.80 6.42
N ASP A 165 3.34 10.23 5.91
CA ASP A 165 4.21 9.29 6.63
C ASP A 165 5.30 10.04 7.40
N SER A 166 5.01 10.31 8.67
CA SER A 166 5.93 11.02 9.57
C SER A 166 7.24 10.29 9.87
N GLY A 167 7.29 8.97 9.66
CA GLY A 167 8.43 8.14 10.03
C GLY A 167 9.42 7.91 8.89
N ALA A 168 8.92 7.67 7.69
CA ALA A 168 9.73 7.29 6.53
C ALA A 168 9.33 8.02 5.23
N GLY A 169 8.34 8.93 5.26
CA GLY A 169 7.87 9.65 4.08
C GLY A 169 8.95 10.47 3.36
N HIS A 170 9.95 10.94 4.11
CA HIS A 170 11.12 11.67 3.57
C HIS A 170 12.10 10.80 2.77
N GLN A 171 11.96 9.46 2.83
CA GLN A 171 12.82 8.54 2.11
C GLN A 171 12.28 8.30 0.70
N PRO A 172 13.17 8.04 -0.28
CA PRO A 172 12.77 7.71 -1.65
C PRO A 172 11.81 6.52 -1.73
N SER A 173 10.96 6.54 -2.75
CA SER A 173 9.97 5.50 -3.05
C SER A 173 9.59 5.56 -4.53
N PRO A 174 9.66 4.43 -5.27
CA PRO A 174 10.05 3.09 -4.81
C PRO A 174 11.56 2.97 -4.51
N ASP A 175 12.06 1.76 -4.19
CA ASP A 175 13.42 1.56 -3.66
C ASP A 175 14.46 1.32 -4.78
N THR A 176 14.06 0.91 -5.99
CA THR A 176 14.98 0.52 -7.06
C THR A 176 14.63 1.15 -8.42
N PRO A 177 15.63 1.35 -9.32
CA PRO A 177 15.38 1.81 -10.68
C PRO A 177 14.47 0.88 -11.50
N ASP A 178 14.51 -0.43 -11.23
CA ASP A 178 13.62 -1.38 -11.91
C ASP A 178 12.16 -1.17 -11.50
N GLN A 179 11.91 -0.82 -10.24
CA GLN A 179 10.58 -0.43 -9.76
C GLN A 179 10.13 0.90 -10.35
N GLU A 180 11.01 1.89 -10.47
CA GLU A 180 10.73 3.16 -11.15
C GLU A 180 10.39 2.94 -12.62
N GLY A 181 11.19 2.14 -13.32
CA GLY A 181 10.96 1.76 -14.72
C GLY A 181 9.64 1.03 -14.91
N PHE A 182 9.31 0.09 -14.02
CA PHE A 182 8.03 -0.63 -14.06
C PHE A 182 6.81 0.29 -13.91
N ILE A 183 6.89 1.32 -13.06
CA ILE A 183 5.85 2.35 -12.96
C ILE A 183 5.80 3.18 -14.25
N GLY A 184 6.96 3.59 -14.77
CA GLY A 184 7.06 4.42 -15.98
C GLY A 184 6.52 3.74 -17.24
N ASP A 185 6.54 2.40 -17.28
CA ASP A 185 5.97 1.58 -18.35
C ASP A 185 4.46 1.30 -18.16
N TRP A 186 3.84 1.73 -17.06
CA TRP A 186 2.41 1.50 -16.80
C TRP A 186 1.53 2.42 -17.65
N GLU A 187 0.45 1.90 -18.22
CA GLU A 187 -0.51 2.69 -19.01
C GLU A 187 -1.82 2.95 -18.25
N PRO A 188 -2.50 4.09 -18.50
CA PRO A 188 -3.81 4.35 -17.92
C PRO A 188 -4.82 3.22 -18.19
N GLY A 189 -5.52 2.80 -17.14
CA GLY A 189 -6.54 1.75 -17.20
C GLY A 189 -6.04 0.30 -17.26
N MET A 190 -4.71 0.07 -17.30
CA MET A 190 -4.10 -1.25 -17.07
C MET A 190 -4.30 -1.72 -15.65
#